data_AF-A0A161V399-F1
#
_entry.id   AF-A0A161V399-F1
#
_cell.length_a   1.000
_cell.length_b   1.000
_cell.length_c   1.000
_cell.angle_alpha   90.00
_cell.angle_beta   90.00
_cell.angle_gamma   90.00
#
_symmetry.space_group_name_H-M   'P 1'
#
loop_
_entity.id
_entity.type
_entity.pdbx_description
1 polymer ?
#
loop_
_entity_poly.entity_id
_entity_poly.type
_entity_poly.pdbx_seq_one_letter_code
_entity_poly.pdbx_strand_id
1 'polypeptide(L)'
;MPVPPTAEEWESHRQLIAELYTRRTLKAIRAHLKEVYGFNATSSDAVLQPGLGVTNPSNDFNNAPHAQPSPSFPFALTPPGASPYPNDAGLDTRSTTYFGTPGSFPPTPATTSGYRSPTAYDPEDTSIDPDVLCTEIVNFSISILSTLVPGKPAHMDLEDWTPTDDHIAIYQTLQEELKHESHIRGCLVNNPSAAATASLGEHVKDLLKSFHPAMPIGILSTVNQSLDPSAIQELTNCLTASSLEVHPRNDEFIHLAHRLRRLLAITTFKNFQQLMERICESLETKVLKVLGKRSLVMIYLMFLLNAKKAKSKHKTDNRILSMALERRLHVQHLYKHDPKLIVQFSLFIIGYRTLAAPEGQFDKEVLDMAEDCYNRAEQYLNDLEGATGSKYADIRDAKSHYGKTCSLLAECRYAQGKEYKEYREELHRSSRRLLLISIACHVDCPMGTMAQFDRQKRKLEQWCHDASDTLRLQQLRDIQELIKGNEQRPKDGPLIPRLQDLRLIEKNNQ
;
A
#
# COMPACT_ATOMS: atom_id res chain seq x y z
N MET A 1 -7.65 -39.55 22.12
CA MET A 1 -7.60 -38.17 21.60
C MET A 1 -6.21 -37.61 21.92
N PRO A 2 -5.51 -36.94 20.98
CA PRO A 2 -4.18 -36.40 21.28
C PRO A 2 -4.29 -35.31 22.35
N VAL A 3 -3.47 -35.42 23.40
CA VAL A 3 -3.38 -34.41 24.47
C VAL A 3 -2.73 -33.16 23.87
N PRO A 4 -3.36 -31.97 23.95
CA PRO A 4 -2.74 -30.75 23.47
C PRO A 4 -1.52 -30.40 24.34
N PRO A 5 -0.45 -29.84 23.76
CA PRO A 5 0.74 -29.50 24.51
C PRO A 5 0.45 -28.39 25.52
N THR A 6 1.09 -28.47 26.68
CA THR A 6 1.07 -27.44 27.72
C THR A 6 1.80 -26.18 27.26
N ALA A 7 1.53 -25.03 27.90
CA ALA A 7 2.20 -23.77 27.57
C ALA A 7 3.73 -23.85 27.75
N GLU A 8 4.20 -24.63 28.73
CA GLU A 8 5.63 -24.87 28.99
C GLU A 8 6.27 -25.72 27.88
N GLU A 9 5.54 -26.71 27.35
CA GLU A 9 5.99 -27.49 26.20
C GLU A 9 6.04 -26.65 24.91
N TRP A 10 5.12 -25.69 24.75
CA TRP A 10 5.16 -24.74 23.64
C TRP A 10 6.37 -23.81 23.71
N GLU A 11 6.65 -23.25 24.88
CA GLU A 11 7.77 -22.30 25.04
C GLU A 11 9.13 -23.02 24.86
N SER A 12 9.27 -24.26 25.37
CA SER A 12 10.50 -25.05 25.20
C SER A 12 10.80 -25.40 23.74
N HIS A 13 9.78 -25.59 22.89
CA HIS A 13 9.95 -25.87 21.46
C HIS A 13 9.90 -24.60 20.58
N ARG A 14 9.65 -23.42 21.14
CA ARG A 14 9.41 -22.18 20.39
C ARG A 14 10.57 -21.81 19.46
N GLN A 15 11.82 -21.92 19.93
CA GLN A 15 13.00 -21.61 19.12
C GLN A 15 13.17 -22.60 17.96
N LEU A 16 12.99 -23.90 18.22
CA LEU A 16 13.05 -24.95 17.20
C LEU A 16 11.94 -24.77 16.15
N ILE A 17 10.72 -24.45 16.60
CA ILE A 17 9.58 -24.18 15.74
C ILE A 17 9.90 -22.97 14.85
N ALA A 18 10.37 -21.86 15.43
CA ALA A 18 10.76 -20.66 14.69
C ALA A 18 11.87 -20.92 13.66
N GLU A 19 12.88 -21.73 14.00
CA GLU A 19 13.93 -22.13 13.06
C GLU A 19 13.36 -22.99 11.92
N LEU A 20 12.54 -24.00 12.22
CA LEU A 20 11.96 -24.88 11.22
C LEU A 20 11.01 -24.14 10.26
N TYR A 21 10.33 -23.10 10.73
CA TYR A 21 9.49 -22.21 9.90
C TYR A 21 10.28 -21.52 8.78
N THR A 22 11.59 -21.30 8.95
CA THR A 22 12.42 -20.69 7.91
C THR A 22 12.76 -21.64 6.76
N ARG A 23 12.56 -22.95 6.94
CA ARG A 23 13.05 -23.99 6.01
C ARG A 23 12.01 -25.01 5.56
N ARG A 24 10.87 -25.14 6.24
CA ARG A 24 9.88 -26.21 6.02
C ARG A 24 8.44 -25.70 6.08
N THR A 25 7.53 -26.42 5.43
CA THR A 25 6.08 -26.10 5.49
C THR A 25 5.49 -26.50 6.83
N LEU A 26 4.46 -25.78 7.27
CA LEU A 26 3.70 -26.03 8.52
C LEU A 26 3.32 -27.50 8.73
N LYS A 27 2.90 -28.19 7.65
CA LYS A 27 2.56 -29.62 7.68
C LYS A 27 3.78 -30.51 7.97
N ALA A 28 4.92 -30.22 7.36
CA ALA A 28 6.18 -30.94 7.57
C ALA A 28 6.77 -30.66 8.96
N ILE A 29 6.59 -29.44 9.49
CA ILE A 29 7.01 -29.07 10.84
C ILE A 29 6.18 -29.85 11.87
N ARG A 30 4.85 -29.90 11.73
CA ARG A 30 3.98 -30.68 12.64
C ARG A 30 4.32 -32.17 12.62
N ALA A 31 4.59 -32.73 11.45
CA ALA A 31 5.02 -34.13 11.33
C ALA A 31 6.37 -34.34 12.03
N HIS A 32 7.35 -33.47 11.79
CA HIS A 32 8.67 -33.54 12.40
C HIS A 32 8.65 -33.40 13.93
N LEU A 33 7.85 -32.46 14.45
CA LEU A 33 7.68 -32.27 15.90
C LEU A 33 7.01 -33.47 16.56
N LYS A 34 6.04 -34.07 15.89
CA LYS A 34 5.37 -35.28 16.39
C LYS A 34 6.29 -36.52 16.34
N GLU A 35 7.02 -36.72 15.25
CA GLU A 35 7.85 -37.91 15.05
C GLU A 35 9.14 -37.88 15.88
N VAL A 36 9.77 -36.71 16.02
CA VAL A 36 11.07 -36.59 16.68
C VAL A 36 10.93 -36.21 18.16
N TYR A 37 9.94 -35.36 18.49
CA TYR A 37 9.80 -34.78 19.83
C TYR A 37 8.49 -35.20 20.53
N GLY A 38 7.66 -36.05 19.90
CA GLY A 38 6.36 -36.44 20.45
C GLY A 38 5.34 -35.29 20.55
N PHE A 39 5.67 -34.11 20.01
CA PHE A 39 4.95 -32.87 20.23
C PHE A 39 3.78 -32.70 19.24
N ASN A 40 2.56 -32.80 19.74
CA ASN A 40 1.33 -32.67 18.93
C ASN A 40 0.88 -31.22 18.81
N ALA A 41 1.53 -30.44 17.93
CA ALA A 41 1.14 -29.06 17.64
C ALA A 41 -0.29 -28.96 17.04
N THR A 42 -1.31 -28.78 17.88
CA THR A 42 -2.70 -28.53 17.46
C THR A 42 -2.94 -27.03 17.27
N SER A 43 -3.49 -26.61 16.13
CA SER A 43 -3.98 -25.24 15.97
C SER A 43 -5.34 -25.10 16.63
N SER A 44 -5.41 -24.36 17.74
CA SER A 44 -6.68 -23.82 18.23
C SER A 44 -6.41 -22.53 19.01
N ASP A 45 -7.12 -21.48 18.61
CA ASP A 45 -7.31 -20.24 19.34
C ASP A 45 -7.75 -20.52 20.79
N ALA A 46 -6.89 -20.25 21.78
CA ALA A 46 -7.28 -20.20 23.19
C ALA A 46 -6.33 -19.33 24.02
N VAL A 47 -6.79 -18.09 24.26
CA VAL A 47 -6.66 -17.31 25.51
C VAL A 47 -5.24 -17.00 26.03
N LEU A 48 -4.80 -15.76 25.81
CA LEU A 48 -3.88 -15.08 26.72
C LEU A 48 -4.43 -13.69 27.06
N GLN A 49 -5.00 -13.55 28.27
CA GLN A 49 -4.96 -12.43 29.23
C GLN A 49 -6.04 -12.65 30.32
N PRO A 50 -5.97 -12.05 31.53
CA PRO A 50 -4.83 -11.63 32.38
C PRO A 50 -5.03 -11.96 33.90
N GLY A 51 -3.99 -11.86 34.75
CA GLY A 51 -4.17 -11.60 36.20
C GLY A 51 -3.22 -12.27 37.22
N LEU A 52 -2.25 -11.48 37.72
CA LEU A 52 -1.73 -11.31 39.10
C LEU A 52 -1.21 -12.47 39.98
N GLY A 53 -0.05 -12.17 40.60
CA GLY A 53 0.62 -12.88 41.70
C GLY A 53 1.95 -13.48 41.23
N VAL A 54 3.12 -13.27 41.84
CA VAL A 54 3.46 -13.34 43.27
C VAL A 54 4.95 -12.95 43.43
N THR A 55 5.28 -12.25 44.52
CA THR A 55 6.57 -12.12 45.26
C THR A 55 7.93 -12.32 44.56
N ASN A 56 8.82 -11.33 44.77
CA ASN A 56 10.30 -11.43 44.76
C ASN A 56 10.84 -12.01 46.09
N PRO A 57 12.16 -12.25 46.32
CA PRO A 57 13.34 -12.48 45.42
C PRO A 57 14.34 -13.55 45.96
N SER A 58 15.44 -13.84 45.24
CA SER A 58 16.81 -14.16 45.76
C SER A 58 17.80 -14.20 44.57
N ASN A 59 18.77 -13.29 44.36
CA ASN A 59 20.05 -12.97 45.03
C ASN A 59 21.12 -14.09 45.02
N ASP A 60 22.27 -13.86 44.34
CA ASP A 60 23.56 -13.55 45.01
C ASP A 60 24.82 -13.59 44.10
N PHE A 61 25.46 -12.41 43.92
CA PHE A 61 26.92 -12.11 43.88
C PHE A 61 27.86 -12.77 42.82
N ASN A 62 28.99 -12.21 42.31
CA ASN A 62 29.79 -11.00 42.57
C ASN A 62 30.94 -10.82 41.53
N ASN A 63 31.47 -9.58 41.47
CA ASN A 63 32.86 -9.13 41.18
C ASN A 63 33.40 -8.83 39.76
N ALA A 64 33.76 -7.55 39.58
CA ALA A 64 34.69 -6.95 38.60
C ALA A 64 36.17 -7.10 39.05
N PRO A 65 37.23 -6.85 38.22
CA PRO A 65 37.66 -5.47 37.87
C PRO A 65 38.39 -5.24 36.49
N HIS A 66 38.40 -3.96 36.08
CA HIS A 66 39.40 -3.17 35.32
C HIS A 66 40.30 -3.76 34.20
N ALA A 67 40.21 -3.19 32.99
CA ALA A 67 41.25 -2.36 32.35
C ALA A 67 40.83 -1.82 30.95
N GLN A 68 41.05 -0.52 30.72
CA GLN A 68 41.09 0.19 29.43
C GLN A 68 42.26 -0.32 28.54
N PRO A 69 42.36 -0.06 27.20
CA PRO A 69 41.99 1.19 26.49
C PRO A 69 41.37 1.05 25.07
N SER A 70 40.84 2.17 24.57
CA SER A 70 40.49 2.45 23.16
C SER A 70 41.75 2.50 22.26
N PRO A 71 41.71 2.77 20.92
CA PRO A 71 40.59 3.07 20.02
C PRO A 71 40.66 2.39 18.61
N SER A 72 39.73 2.78 17.73
CA SER A 72 39.75 2.76 16.24
C SER A 72 38.89 1.72 15.48
N PHE A 73 37.94 2.27 14.72
CA PHE A 73 37.20 1.71 13.57
C PHE A 73 38.17 1.21 12.47
N PRO A 74 37.85 0.26 11.54
CA PRO A 74 36.70 0.34 10.62
C PRO A 74 36.02 -0.98 10.13
N PHE A 75 34.83 -0.79 9.53
CA PHE A 75 34.18 -1.53 8.42
C PHE A 75 33.90 -3.06 8.48
N ALA A 76 32.62 -3.37 8.20
CA ALA A 76 32.11 -4.37 7.24
C ALA A 76 31.70 -5.79 7.70
N LEU A 77 30.44 -6.11 7.36
CA LEU A 77 29.87 -7.41 6.92
C LEU A 77 29.52 -8.49 7.97
N THR A 78 28.22 -8.54 8.29
CA THR A 78 27.28 -9.70 8.37
C THR A 78 27.61 -10.99 9.18
N PRO A 79 26.56 -11.68 9.71
CA PRO A 79 26.59 -12.61 10.86
C PRO A 79 26.84 -14.08 10.44
N PRO A 80 27.08 -15.09 11.34
CA PRO A 80 25.98 -15.72 12.13
C PRO A 80 26.36 -16.45 13.46
N GLY A 81 25.39 -16.52 14.38
CA GLY A 81 24.98 -17.79 15.02
C GLY A 81 25.73 -18.36 16.24
N ALA A 82 24.98 -18.46 17.35
CA ALA A 82 25.00 -19.49 18.42
C ALA A 82 26.01 -19.38 19.61
N SER A 83 25.51 -18.80 20.72
CA SER A 83 25.31 -19.36 22.09
C SER A 83 26.16 -20.58 22.54
N PRO A 84 26.62 -20.74 23.82
CA PRO A 84 25.79 -20.59 25.04
C PRO A 84 26.45 -20.09 26.36
N TYR A 85 25.56 -19.59 27.24
CA TYR A 85 25.58 -19.32 28.70
C TYR A 85 26.49 -20.18 29.63
N PRO A 86 26.61 -19.94 30.97
CA PRO A 86 25.99 -18.91 31.86
C PRO A 86 26.89 -18.32 33.00
N ASN A 87 26.46 -17.22 33.65
CA ASN A 87 25.95 -17.20 35.05
C ASN A 87 25.88 -15.78 35.65
N ASP A 88 24.74 -15.53 36.27
CA ASP A 88 24.35 -14.39 37.11
C ASP A 88 25.21 -14.24 38.38
N ALA A 89 25.29 -13.02 38.94
CA ALA A 89 24.41 -12.63 40.07
C ALA A 89 24.85 -11.36 40.85
N GLY A 90 23.86 -10.69 41.46
CA GLY A 90 24.03 -9.87 42.67
C GLY A 90 23.52 -8.42 42.63
N LEU A 91 22.29 -8.21 43.10
CA LEU A 91 21.70 -6.90 43.46
C LEU A 91 22.35 -6.31 44.72
N ASP A 92 22.29 -4.98 44.89
CA ASP A 92 21.52 -4.42 46.02
C ASP A 92 21.16 -2.93 45.89
N THR A 93 20.07 -2.59 46.58
CA THR A 93 19.35 -1.31 46.59
C THR A 93 19.54 -0.50 47.89
N ARG A 94 19.58 0.84 47.74
CA ARG A 94 19.02 1.94 48.58
C ARG A 94 19.25 2.00 50.12
N SER A 95 19.68 3.19 50.59
CA SER A 95 18.84 4.04 51.48
C SER A 95 19.34 5.48 51.75
N THR A 96 18.35 6.40 51.79
CA THR A 96 18.14 7.63 52.63
C THR A 96 19.22 8.74 52.68
N THR A 97 18.93 10.06 52.73
CA THR A 97 17.92 10.79 53.55
C THR A 97 17.74 12.26 53.08
N TYR A 98 16.57 12.85 53.39
CA TYR A 98 16.05 14.21 53.20
C TYR A 98 16.78 15.36 53.95
N PHE A 99 16.62 16.63 53.51
CA PHE A 99 16.17 17.80 54.30
C PHE A 99 16.02 19.12 53.47
N GLY A 100 14.91 19.87 53.65
CA GLY A 100 14.88 21.35 53.51
C GLY A 100 13.74 22.04 52.71
N THR A 101 12.69 22.52 53.39
CA THR A 101 11.77 23.66 53.03
C THR A 101 11.46 24.42 54.35
N PRO A 102 11.02 25.71 54.42
CA PRO A 102 9.95 26.36 53.61
C PRO A 102 10.02 27.91 53.37
N GLY A 103 9.08 28.49 52.58
CA GLY A 103 8.71 29.93 52.70
C GLY A 103 8.06 30.68 51.51
N SER A 104 6.71 30.80 51.55
CA SER A 104 5.81 31.80 50.91
C SER A 104 5.31 31.64 49.45
N PHE A 105 3.98 31.60 49.32
CA PHE A 105 3.14 31.60 48.11
C PHE A 105 2.67 33.02 47.74
N PRO A 106 2.42 33.30 46.46
CA PRO A 106 1.35 34.19 46.00
C PRO A 106 0.24 33.42 45.24
N PRO A 107 -0.94 34.02 45.01
CA PRO A 107 -2.22 33.31 44.95
C PRO A 107 -2.56 32.74 43.56
N THR A 108 -3.36 31.69 43.58
CA THR A 108 -4.06 31.07 42.44
C THR A 108 -4.90 32.08 41.66
N PRO A 109 -4.89 32.03 40.31
CA PRO A 109 -6.03 32.44 39.51
C PRO A 109 -6.79 31.23 38.93
N ALA A 110 -8.07 31.19 39.29
CA ALA A 110 -9.25 30.77 38.54
C ALA A 110 -9.21 29.51 37.66
N THR A 111 -9.84 28.45 38.18
CA THR A 111 -10.75 27.52 37.48
C THR A 111 -10.30 26.98 36.11
N THR A 112 -9.77 25.77 36.15
CA THR A 112 -9.75 24.79 35.06
C THR A 112 -11.18 24.50 34.55
N SER A 113 -11.66 25.30 33.61
CA SER A 113 -12.65 24.87 32.62
C SER A 113 -11.88 24.59 31.33
N GLY A 114 -11.68 23.31 30.99
CA GLY A 114 -11.17 22.93 29.67
C GLY A 114 -10.13 21.80 29.60
N TYR A 115 -9.52 21.37 30.70
CA TYR A 115 -8.63 20.19 30.65
C TYR A 115 -9.42 18.90 30.90
N ARG A 116 -9.88 18.27 29.82
CA ARG A 116 -10.42 16.91 29.84
C ARG A 116 -9.31 15.92 29.50
N SER A 117 -9.11 14.92 30.35
CA SER A 117 -8.19 13.80 30.13
C SER A 117 -8.56 13.02 28.84
N PRO A 118 -7.61 12.48 28.05
CA PRO A 118 -7.88 12.01 26.69
C PRO A 118 -8.58 10.64 26.58
N THR A 119 -8.96 10.00 27.68
CA THR A 119 -9.34 8.59 27.69
C THR A 119 -10.84 8.31 27.75
N ALA A 120 -11.70 9.33 27.63
CA ALA A 120 -13.16 9.13 27.57
C ALA A 120 -13.76 9.90 26.38
N TYR A 121 -14.03 9.16 25.30
CA TYR A 121 -14.76 9.65 24.13
C TYR A 121 -16.25 9.79 24.48
N ASP A 122 -16.76 11.02 24.49
CA ASP A 122 -18.19 11.31 24.52
C ASP A 122 -18.72 11.43 23.08
N PRO A 123 -19.74 10.67 22.66
CA PRO A 123 -20.30 10.76 21.31
C PRO A 123 -21.17 12.01 21.07
N GLU A 124 -21.41 12.86 22.08
CA GLU A 124 -22.52 13.82 22.10
C GLU A 124 -22.16 15.31 21.89
N ASP A 125 -21.00 15.65 21.33
CA ASP A 125 -20.79 17.03 20.82
C ASP A 125 -21.54 17.20 19.48
N THR A 126 -22.79 17.65 19.59
CA THR A 126 -23.78 17.79 18.51
C THR A 126 -23.67 19.10 17.72
N SER A 127 -22.67 19.93 18.02
CA SER A 127 -22.45 21.24 17.38
C SER A 127 -21.00 21.45 16.97
N ILE A 128 -20.40 20.49 16.24
CA ILE A 128 -19.07 20.73 15.64
C ILE A 128 -19.26 21.21 14.21
N ASP A 129 -18.78 22.42 13.95
CA ASP A 129 -18.74 23.04 12.63
C ASP A 129 -18.02 22.11 11.61
N PRO A 130 -18.63 21.77 10.46
CA PRO A 130 -17.99 20.99 9.41
C PRO A 130 -16.62 21.53 8.97
N ASP A 131 -16.39 22.84 8.99
CA ASP A 131 -15.11 23.44 8.60
C ASP A 131 -14.00 23.15 9.64
N VAL A 132 -14.36 23.03 10.93
CA VAL A 132 -13.43 22.60 11.98
C VAL A 132 -13.03 21.14 11.77
N LEU A 133 -14.00 20.25 11.47
CA LEU A 133 -13.71 18.85 11.15
C LEU A 133 -12.80 18.71 9.93
N CYS A 134 -13.02 19.51 8.88
CA CYS A 134 -12.16 19.53 7.70
C CYS A 134 -10.71 19.90 8.07
N THR A 135 -10.55 20.91 8.92
CA THR A 135 -9.24 21.36 9.40
C THR A 135 -8.54 20.28 10.22
N GLU A 136 -9.25 19.61 11.13
CA GLU A 136 -8.72 18.50 11.92
C GLU A 136 -8.30 17.31 11.03
N ILE A 137 -9.14 16.90 10.06
CA ILE A 137 -8.81 15.82 9.12
C ILE A 137 -7.51 16.13 8.36
N VAL A 138 -7.36 17.37 7.87
CA VAL A 138 -6.15 17.81 7.19
C VAL A 138 -4.94 17.76 8.14
N ASN A 139 -5.09 18.24 9.37
CA ASN A 139 -3.99 18.28 10.33
C ASN A 139 -3.54 16.88 10.77
N PHE A 140 -4.46 15.96 11.06
CA PHE A 140 -4.12 14.56 11.35
C PHE A 140 -3.41 13.90 10.17
N SER A 141 -3.92 14.09 8.94
CA SER A 141 -3.30 13.52 7.74
C SER A 141 -1.86 13.99 7.56
N ILE A 142 -1.60 15.27 7.86
CA ILE A 142 -0.27 15.87 7.72
C ILE A 142 0.66 15.49 8.88
N SER A 143 0.14 15.36 10.10
CA SER A 143 0.89 14.87 11.26
C SER A 143 1.40 13.44 10.99
N ILE A 144 0.49 12.54 10.56
CA ILE A 144 0.84 11.18 10.19
C ILE A 144 1.86 11.19 9.04
N LEU A 145 1.64 11.97 7.97
CA LEU A 145 2.58 12.06 6.84
C LEU A 145 3.98 12.52 7.26
N SER A 146 4.07 13.43 8.23
CA SER A 146 5.36 13.98 8.68
C SER A 146 6.29 12.94 9.30
N THR A 147 5.73 11.82 9.78
CA THR A 147 6.52 10.69 10.31
C THR A 147 7.36 9.98 9.25
N LEU A 148 7.04 10.14 7.95
CA LEU A 148 7.87 9.62 6.84
C LEU A 148 9.25 10.28 6.75
N VAL A 149 9.42 11.41 7.43
CA VAL A 149 10.58 12.25 7.26
C VAL A 149 11.21 12.52 8.64
N PRO A 150 11.95 11.55 9.20
CA PRO A 150 12.53 11.68 10.53
C PRO A 150 13.62 12.76 10.58
N GLY A 151 13.67 13.51 11.69
CA GLY A 151 14.79 14.40 11.99
C GLY A 151 14.71 15.84 11.46
N LYS A 152 13.53 16.33 11.08
CA LYS A 152 13.36 17.74 10.66
C LYS A 152 13.67 18.71 11.81
N PRO A 153 14.67 19.61 11.68
CA PRO A 153 14.87 20.72 12.61
C PRO A 153 13.77 21.78 12.39
N ALA A 154 13.22 22.34 13.48
CA ALA A 154 12.13 23.32 13.44
C ALA A 154 12.44 24.64 12.69
N HIS A 155 13.68 24.85 12.25
CA HIS A 155 14.24 26.12 11.77
C HIS A 155 14.79 26.08 10.33
N MET A 156 14.66 24.97 9.59
CA MET A 156 15.05 24.91 8.17
C MET A 156 13.85 25.19 7.26
N ASP A 157 14.06 26.05 6.26
CA ASP A 157 13.07 26.35 5.22
C ASP A 157 12.75 25.12 4.37
N LEU A 158 11.47 24.96 4.04
CA LEU A 158 10.89 23.76 3.43
C LEU A 158 11.40 23.44 2.01
N GLU A 159 12.12 24.34 1.37
CA GLU A 159 12.61 24.14 -0.01
C GLU A 159 13.93 23.37 -0.09
N ASP A 160 14.70 23.34 1.01
CA ASP A 160 16.07 22.81 1.03
C ASP A 160 16.22 21.47 1.74
N TRP A 161 15.20 21.05 2.51
CA TRP A 161 15.23 19.73 3.11
C TRP A 161 14.70 18.69 2.12
N THR A 162 15.61 18.24 1.26
CA THR A 162 15.46 16.99 0.52
C THR A 162 15.89 15.85 1.43
N PRO A 163 14.98 14.97 1.85
CA PRO A 163 15.41 13.76 2.52
C PRO A 163 16.19 12.93 1.50
N THR A 164 17.25 12.30 1.97
CA THR A 164 18.29 11.56 1.24
C THR A 164 17.73 10.35 0.48
N ASP A 165 18.61 9.49 -0.07
CA ASP A 165 18.32 8.28 -0.86
C ASP A 165 17.18 7.37 -0.31
N ASP A 166 16.76 7.57 0.93
CA ASP A 166 15.58 6.99 1.60
C ASP A 166 14.24 7.17 0.84
N HIS A 167 14.06 8.21 0.00
CA HIS A 167 12.78 8.41 -0.70
C HIS A 167 12.39 7.30 -1.67
N ILE A 168 13.37 6.57 -2.21
CA ILE A 168 13.08 5.44 -3.10
C ILE A 168 12.69 4.22 -2.30
N ALA A 169 13.38 3.95 -1.20
CA ALA A 169 12.95 2.92 -0.27
C ALA A 169 11.52 3.21 0.19
N ILE A 170 11.22 4.45 0.59
CA ILE A 170 9.86 4.86 0.97
C ILE A 170 8.88 4.71 -0.21
N TYR A 171 9.25 5.10 -1.43
CA TYR A 171 8.37 4.94 -2.59
C TYR A 171 8.13 3.46 -2.92
N GLN A 172 9.14 2.60 -2.84
CA GLN A 172 9.02 1.16 -3.06
C GLN A 172 8.14 0.52 -1.99
N THR A 173 8.39 0.83 -0.71
CA THR A 173 7.56 0.41 0.42
C THR A 173 6.12 0.89 0.26
N LEU A 174 5.90 2.14 -0.16
CA LEU A 174 4.57 2.67 -0.47
C LEU A 174 3.86 1.83 -1.54
N GLN A 175 4.54 1.46 -2.64
CA GLN A 175 3.93 0.65 -3.70
C GLN A 175 3.57 -0.76 -3.20
N GLU A 176 4.39 -1.35 -2.33
CA GLU A 176 4.16 -2.68 -1.77
C GLU A 176 3.05 -2.69 -0.71
N GLU A 177 3.06 -1.72 0.19
CA GLU A 177 2.16 -1.62 1.33
C GLU A 177 0.77 -1.07 0.96
N LEU A 178 0.69 -0.22 -0.07
CA LEU A 178 -0.58 0.33 -0.57
C LEU A 178 -1.26 -0.53 -1.65
N LYS A 179 -0.80 -1.76 -1.88
CA LYS A 179 -1.50 -2.70 -2.78
C LYS A 179 -2.97 -2.89 -2.39
N HIS A 180 -3.27 -2.89 -1.08
CA HIS A 180 -4.62 -2.99 -0.55
C HIS A 180 -5.41 -1.69 -0.72
N GLU A 181 -4.75 -0.53 -0.67
CA GLU A 181 -5.38 0.75 -1.02
C GLU A 181 -5.81 0.76 -2.48
N SER A 182 -4.98 0.25 -3.39
CA SER A 182 -5.33 0.16 -4.81
C SER A 182 -6.54 -0.76 -5.04
N HIS A 183 -6.65 -1.85 -4.26
CA HIS A 183 -7.82 -2.72 -4.29
C HIS A 183 -9.08 -2.01 -3.76
N ILE A 184 -8.99 -1.38 -2.58
CA ILE A 184 -10.08 -0.59 -1.96
C ILE A 184 -10.55 0.50 -2.94
N ARG A 185 -9.62 1.24 -3.55
CA ARG A 185 -9.90 2.23 -4.58
C ARG A 185 -10.59 1.61 -5.79
N GLY A 186 -10.14 0.44 -6.24
CA GLY A 186 -10.79 -0.32 -7.31
C GLY A 186 -12.25 -0.63 -7.00
N CYS A 187 -12.54 -1.12 -5.80
CA CYS A 187 -13.90 -1.41 -5.34
C CYS A 187 -14.74 -0.13 -5.27
N LEU A 188 -14.26 0.92 -4.60
CA LEU A 188 -15.07 2.13 -4.39
C LEU A 188 -15.25 2.99 -5.65
N VAL A 189 -14.25 3.05 -6.53
CA VAL A 189 -14.28 3.97 -7.69
C VAL A 189 -14.76 3.28 -8.95
N ASN A 190 -14.42 2.00 -9.16
CA ASN A 190 -14.70 1.31 -10.42
C ASN A 190 -15.83 0.28 -10.32
N ASN A 191 -16.12 -0.27 -9.13
CA ASN A 191 -17.20 -1.24 -8.94
C ASN A 191 -17.86 -1.15 -7.54
N PRO A 192 -18.61 -0.07 -7.25
CA PRO A 192 -19.11 0.21 -5.90
C PRO A 192 -19.99 -0.90 -5.31
N SER A 193 -20.67 -1.67 -6.16
CA SER A 193 -21.49 -2.82 -5.74
C SER A 193 -20.67 -3.97 -5.12
N ALA A 194 -19.36 -4.03 -5.36
CA ALA A 194 -18.45 -4.96 -4.71
C ALA A 194 -17.93 -4.46 -3.35
N ALA A 195 -18.06 -3.15 -3.05
CA ALA A 195 -17.66 -2.59 -1.76
C ALA A 195 -18.50 -3.14 -0.60
N ALA A 196 -19.76 -3.49 -0.86
CA ALA A 196 -20.75 -4.09 0.06
C ALA A 196 -20.48 -5.55 0.46
N THR A 197 -19.27 -6.06 0.24
CA THR A 197 -18.93 -7.45 0.50
C THR A 197 -18.04 -7.57 1.74
N ALA A 198 -18.14 -8.71 2.44
CA ALA A 198 -17.34 -9.02 3.64
C ALA A 198 -15.81 -8.90 3.46
N SER A 199 -15.33 -8.86 2.21
CA SER A 199 -13.91 -8.73 1.85
C SER A 199 -13.32 -7.33 2.10
N LEU A 200 -14.14 -6.27 2.09
CA LEU A 200 -13.64 -4.90 2.29
C LEU A 200 -12.99 -4.72 3.67
N GLY A 201 -13.60 -5.30 4.70
CA GLY A 201 -13.07 -5.27 6.07
C GLY A 201 -11.71 -5.96 6.20
N GLU A 202 -11.50 -7.08 5.52
CA GLU A 202 -10.21 -7.80 5.51
C GLU A 202 -9.12 -6.95 4.83
N HIS A 203 -9.42 -6.35 3.68
CA HIS A 203 -8.48 -5.47 2.99
C HIS A 203 -8.14 -4.21 3.79
N VAL A 204 -9.11 -3.63 4.51
CA VAL A 204 -8.84 -2.52 5.42
C VAL A 204 -7.96 -2.96 6.59
N LYS A 205 -8.21 -4.14 7.18
CA LYS A 205 -7.36 -4.68 8.25
C LYS A 205 -5.92 -4.90 7.76
N ASP A 206 -5.74 -5.49 6.58
CA ASP A 206 -4.41 -5.72 6.02
C ASP A 206 -3.69 -4.42 5.65
N LEU A 207 -4.41 -3.41 5.15
CA LEU A 207 -3.86 -2.08 4.92
C LEU A 207 -3.39 -1.41 6.23
N LEU A 208 -4.14 -1.58 7.33
CA LEU A 208 -3.79 -1.01 8.63
C LEU A 208 -2.67 -1.76 9.33
N LYS A 209 -2.42 -3.05 9.01
CA LYS A 209 -1.30 -3.81 9.57
C LYS A 209 0.06 -3.28 9.10
N SER A 210 0.17 -2.84 7.86
CA SER A 210 1.40 -2.21 7.35
C SER A 210 1.55 -0.76 7.79
N PHE A 211 0.44 -0.07 8.04
CA PHE A 211 0.37 1.34 8.45
C PHE A 211 1.43 2.24 7.78
N HIS A 212 1.37 2.36 6.45
CA HIS A 212 2.23 3.33 5.77
C HIS A 212 1.76 4.77 6.05
N PRO A 213 2.62 5.72 6.48
CA PRO A 213 2.13 7.05 6.87
C PRO A 213 1.58 7.93 5.73
N ALA A 214 1.78 7.53 4.47
CA ALA A 214 1.13 8.16 3.32
C ALA A 214 -0.30 7.65 3.04
N MET A 215 -0.70 6.53 3.66
CA MET A 215 -2.00 5.88 3.46
C MET A 215 -3.21 6.80 3.67
N PRO A 216 -3.26 7.68 4.69
CA PRO A 216 -4.44 8.53 4.92
C PRO A 216 -4.79 9.38 3.69
N ILE A 217 -3.78 9.87 2.97
CA ILE A 217 -3.97 10.69 1.77
C ILE A 217 -4.55 9.86 0.62
N GLY A 218 -4.09 8.61 0.46
CA GLY A 218 -4.67 7.67 -0.49
C GLY A 218 -6.16 7.40 -0.21
N ILE A 219 -6.51 7.13 1.05
CA ILE A 219 -7.89 6.90 1.49
C ILE A 219 -8.78 8.13 1.23
N LEU A 220 -8.34 9.32 1.65
CA LEU A 220 -9.12 10.55 1.44
C LEU A 220 -9.31 10.86 -0.05
N SER A 221 -8.30 10.61 -0.89
CA SER A 221 -8.41 10.69 -2.35
C SER A 221 -9.43 9.68 -2.90
N THR A 222 -9.45 8.45 -2.40
CA THR A 222 -10.41 7.41 -2.80
C THR A 222 -11.84 7.80 -2.42
N VAL A 223 -12.05 8.29 -1.20
CA VAL A 223 -13.36 8.79 -0.73
C VAL A 223 -13.83 9.95 -1.60
N ASN A 224 -12.96 10.90 -1.92
CA ASN A 224 -13.31 12.05 -2.77
C ASN A 224 -13.73 11.62 -4.19
N GLN A 225 -13.15 10.53 -4.73
CA GLN A 225 -13.47 10.02 -6.07
C GLN A 225 -14.72 9.14 -6.13
N SER A 226 -15.13 8.55 -5.02
CA SER A 226 -16.32 7.70 -4.97
C SER A 226 -17.60 8.54 -5.10
N LEU A 227 -18.55 8.00 -5.87
CA LEU A 227 -19.89 8.58 -6.05
C LEU A 227 -20.96 7.82 -5.28
N ASP A 228 -20.59 6.72 -4.60
CA ASP A 228 -21.53 5.86 -3.88
C ASP A 228 -21.48 6.17 -2.37
N PRO A 229 -22.55 6.77 -1.80
CA PRO A 229 -22.60 7.09 -0.38
C PRO A 229 -22.58 5.84 0.52
N SER A 230 -23.16 4.72 0.07
CA SER A 230 -23.21 3.48 0.84
C SER A 230 -21.81 2.87 0.96
N ALA A 231 -21.07 2.82 -0.14
CA ALA A 231 -19.69 2.33 -0.16
C ALA A 231 -18.75 3.20 0.70
N ILE A 232 -18.93 4.53 0.68
CA ILE A 232 -18.15 5.45 1.53
C ILE A 232 -18.49 5.24 3.01
N GLN A 233 -19.77 5.06 3.35
CA GLN A 233 -20.20 4.81 4.71
C GLN A 233 -19.61 3.50 5.25
N GLU A 234 -19.62 2.44 4.44
CA GLU A 234 -19.06 1.15 4.79
C GLU A 234 -17.54 1.20 4.98
N LEU A 235 -16.80 1.80 4.04
CA LEU A 235 -15.35 2.01 4.19
C LEU A 235 -15.05 2.76 5.49
N THR A 236 -15.80 3.83 5.79
CA THR A 236 -15.57 4.63 6.99
C THR A 236 -15.86 3.85 8.27
N ASN A 237 -16.88 2.97 8.25
CA ASN A 237 -17.17 2.06 9.35
C ASN A 237 -16.04 1.02 9.54
N CYS A 238 -15.56 0.41 8.45
CA CYS A 238 -14.45 -0.53 8.46
C CYS A 238 -13.15 0.11 8.99
N LEU A 239 -12.84 1.33 8.56
CA LEU A 239 -11.67 2.09 9.04
C LEU A 239 -11.76 2.35 10.53
N THR A 240 -12.92 2.81 11.01
CA THR A 240 -13.14 3.08 12.44
C THR A 240 -13.00 1.81 13.27
N ALA A 241 -13.68 0.73 12.89
CA ALA A 241 -13.64 -0.54 13.62
C ALA A 241 -12.23 -1.16 13.61
N SER A 242 -11.62 -1.27 12.42
CA SER A 242 -10.32 -1.93 12.26
C SER A 242 -9.18 -1.15 12.92
N SER A 243 -9.27 0.19 12.99
CA SER A 243 -8.26 1.03 13.68
C SER A 243 -8.18 0.78 15.18
N LEU A 244 -9.24 0.25 15.80
CA LEU A 244 -9.27 -0.11 17.22
C LEU A 244 -8.73 -1.53 17.49
N GLU A 245 -8.86 -2.41 16.50
CA GLU A 245 -8.48 -3.83 16.59
C GLU A 245 -7.02 -4.09 16.19
N VAL A 246 -6.53 -3.41 15.14
CA VAL A 246 -5.19 -3.66 14.57
C VAL A 246 -4.09 -3.01 15.42
N HIS A 247 -2.99 -3.72 15.60
CA HIS A 247 -1.83 -3.28 16.36
C HIS A 247 -0.57 -3.20 15.45
N PRO A 248 0.31 -2.20 15.62
CA PRO A 248 0.26 -1.15 16.64
C PRO A 248 -0.85 -0.11 16.36
N ARG A 249 -1.48 0.39 17.42
CA ARG A 249 -2.51 1.42 17.30
C ARG A 249 -1.87 2.76 16.93
N ASN A 250 -2.52 3.48 16.02
CA ASN A 250 -2.16 4.86 15.69
C ASN A 250 -3.32 5.78 16.09
N ASP A 251 -3.15 6.50 17.21
CA ASP A 251 -4.20 7.35 17.78
C ASP A 251 -4.60 8.49 16.84
N GLU A 252 -3.64 9.06 16.10
CA GLU A 252 -3.93 10.11 15.10
C GLU A 252 -4.83 9.58 13.98
N PHE A 253 -4.60 8.34 13.54
CA PHE A 253 -5.43 7.70 12.51
C PHE A 253 -6.81 7.33 13.04
N ILE A 254 -6.92 6.85 14.28
CA ILE A 254 -8.21 6.61 14.94
C ILE A 254 -9.01 7.91 14.94
N HIS A 255 -8.41 9.02 15.38
CA HIS A 255 -9.05 10.33 15.34
C HIS A 255 -9.46 10.72 13.91
N LEU A 256 -8.58 10.58 12.92
CA LEU A 256 -8.90 10.85 11.51
C LEU A 256 -10.12 10.06 11.03
N ALA A 257 -10.17 8.75 11.27
CA ALA A 257 -11.28 7.89 10.87
C ALA A 257 -12.60 8.33 11.53
N HIS A 258 -12.57 8.65 12.82
CA HIS A 258 -13.72 9.15 13.55
C HIS A 258 -14.19 10.53 13.05
N ARG A 259 -13.27 11.45 12.73
CA ARG A 259 -13.61 12.76 12.16
C ARG A 259 -14.23 12.65 10.78
N LEU A 260 -13.70 11.78 9.93
CA LEU A 260 -14.29 11.48 8.62
C LEU A 260 -15.70 10.91 8.75
N ARG A 261 -15.91 9.96 9.67
CA ARG A 261 -17.23 9.39 9.97
C ARG A 261 -18.21 10.44 10.44
N ARG A 262 -17.77 11.33 11.32
CA ARG A 262 -18.62 12.42 11.84
C ARG A 262 -18.99 13.39 10.74
N LEU A 263 -18.02 13.80 9.90
CA LEU A 263 -18.25 14.70 8.79
C LEU A 263 -19.33 14.16 7.83
N LEU A 264 -19.24 12.86 7.50
CA LEU A 264 -20.24 12.17 6.68
C LEU A 264 -21.62 12.15 7.34
N ALA A 265 -21.70 11.95 8.66
CA ALA A 265 -22.96 11.84 9.40
C ALA A 265 -23.70 13.18 9.57
N ILE A 266 -22.98 14.31 9.64
CA ILE A 266 -23.58 15.62 9.91
C ILE A 266 -23.83 16.46 8.65
N THR A 267 -23.41 15.97 7.47
CA THR A 267 -23.56 16.70 6.21
C THR A 267 -24.38 15.91 5.21
N THR A 268 -25.06 16.61 4.29
CA THR A 268 -25.66 15.94 3.12
C THR A 268 -24.55 15.42 2.22
N PHE A 269 -24.80 14.35 1.46
CA PHE A 269 -23.77 13.77 0.60
C PHE A 269 -23.17 14.78 -0.41
N LYS A 270 -24.00 15.67 -0.95
CA LYS A 270 -23.55 16.76 -1.82
C LYS A 270 -22.57 17.70 -1.13
N ASN A 271 -22.89 18.11 0.10
CA ASN A 271 -22.03 19.00 0.89
C ASN A 271 -20.75 18.26 1.32
N PHE A 272 -20.85 16.98 1.71
CA PHE A 272 -19.71 16.12 2.01
C PHE A 272 -18.72 16.08 0.84
N GLN A 273 -19.20 15.87 -0.39
CA GLN A 273 -18.34 15.87 -1.57
C GLN A 273 -17.61 17.20 -1.78
N GLN A 274 -18.28 18.33 -1.57
CA GLN A 274 -17.65 19.67 -1.66
C GLN A 274 -16.58 19.87 -0.58
N LEU A 275 -16.84 19.42 0.64
CA LEU A 275 -15.88 19.48 1.75
C LEU A 275 -14.67 18.56 1.50
N MET A 276 -14.89 17.36 0.97
CA MET A 276 -13.82 16.45 0.57
C MET A 276 -12.93 17.01 -0.54
N GLU A 277 -13.51 17.75 -1.50
CA GLU A 277 -12.72 18.48 -2.50
C GLU A 277 -11.82 19.55 -1.86
N ARG A 278 -12.35 20.34 -0.91
CA ARG A 278 -11.56 21.33 -0.16
C ARG A 278 -10.46 20.70 0.69
N ILE A 279 -10.75 19.56 1.34
CA ILE A 279 -9.75 18.79 2.11
C ILE A 279 -8.62 18.36 1.17
N CYS A 280 -8.94 17.80 0.01
CA CYS A 280 -7.92 17.37 -0.96
C CYS A 280 -7.10 18.55 -1.49
N GLU A 281 -7.73 19.69 -1.81
CA GLU A 281 -7.07 20.93 -2.21
C GLU A 281 -6.10 21.47 -1.15
N SER A 282 -6.51 21.45 0.12
CA SER A 282 -5.67 21.87 1.24
C SER A 282 -4.46 20.95 1.38
N LEU A 283 -4.67 19.64 1.25
CA LEU A 283 -3.61 18.63 1.33
C LEU A 283 -2.57 18.79 0.21
N GLU A 284 -2.94 19.14 -1.02
CA GLU A 284 -2.00 19.31 -2.14
C GLU A 284 -0.85 20.26 -1.76
N THR A 285 -1.18 21.43 -1.20
CA THR A 285 -0.17 22.43 -0.80
C THR A 285 0.66 21.98 0.41
N LYS A 286 0.06 21.25 1.35
CA LYS A 286 0.73 20.77 2.57
C LYS A 286 1.62 19.56 2.31
N VAL A 287 1.25 18.66 1.41
CA VAL A 287 2.05 17.51 0.98
C VAL A 287 3.35 17.98 0.32
N LEU A 288 3.26 18.94 -0.60
CA LEU A 288 4.44 19.54 -1.23
C LEU A 288 5.39 20.15 -0.19
N LYS A 289 4.82 20.82 0.82
CA LYS A 289 5.57 21.38 1.94
C LYS A 289 6.27 20.28 2.75
N VAL A 290 5.55 19.25 3.20
CA VAL A 290 6.10 18.21 4.08
C VAL A 290 7.19 17.37 3.41
N LEU A 291 6.96 16.96 2.17
CA LEU A 291 7.83 15.99 1.48
C LEU A 291 8.88 16.64 0.57
N GLY A 292 8.69 17.92 0.22
CA GLY A 292 9.58 18.66 -0.67
C GLY A 292 9.38 18.35 -2.16
N LYS A 293 9.87 19.25 -3.01
CA LYS A 293 9.69 19.22 -4.48
C LYS A 293 10.35 18.03 -5.19
N ARG A 294 11.34 17.38 -4.56
CA ARG A 294 12.09 16.26 -5.16
C ARG A 294 11.58 14.88 -4.76
N SER A 295 10.61 14.77 -3.85
CA SER A 295 10.11 13.47 -3.39
C SER A 295 9.28 12.76 -4.47
N LEU A 296 9.56 11.46 -4.68
CA LEU A 296 8.73 10.61 -5.55
C LEU A 296 7.35 10.35 -4.94
N VAL A 297 7.32 10.14 -3.63
CA VAL A 297 6.10 9.96 -2.85
C VAL A 297 5.20 11.19 -2.94
N MET A 298 5.79 12.39 -2.92
CA MET A 298 5.05 13.63 -3.13
C MET A 298 4.31 13.65 -4.47
N ILE A 299 5.00 13.33 -5.58
CA ILE A 299 4.38 13.30 -6.92
C ILE A 299 3.24 12.27 -6.95
N TYR A 300 3.48 11.11 -6.35
CA TYR A 300 2.46 10.08 -6.19
C TYR A 300 1.20 10.60 -5.51
N LEU A 301 1.35 11.18 -4.33
CA LEU A 301 0.22 11.68 -3.55
C LEU A 301 -0.50 12.86 -4.21
N MET A 302 0.23 13.75 -4.89
CA MET A 302 -0.40 14.88 -5.58
C MET A 302 -1.25 14.45 -6.78
N PHE A 303 -0.83 13.44 -7.54
CA PHE A 303 -1.67 12.88 -8.61
C PHE A 303 -2.90 12.18 -8.02
N LEU A 304 -2.78 11.46 -6.90
CA LEU A 304 -3.96 10.88 -6.23
C LEU A 304 -4.96 11.96 -5.81
N LEU A 305 -4.50 13.05 -5.19
CA LEU A 305 -5.35 14.17 -4.78
C LEU A 305 -6.02 14.86 -5.98
N ASN A 306 -5.30 14.96 -7.11
CA ASN A 306 -5.80 15.62 -8.33
C ASN A 306 -6.61 14.71 -9.27
N ALA A 307 -6.66 13.40 -9.05
CA ALA A 307 -7.30 12.46 -9.96
C ALA A 307 -8.78 12.79 -10.22
N LYS A 308 -9.56 13.18 -9.20
CA LYS A 308 -10.96 13.59 -9.41
C LYS A 308 -11.08 14.78 -10.35
N LYS A 309 -10.28 15.84 -10.13
CA LYS A 309 -10.27 17.06 -10.94
C LYS A 309 -9.84 16.76 -12.38
N ALA A 310 -8.80 15.96 -12.54
CA ALA A 310 -8.30 15.53 -13.83
C ALA A 310 -9.39 14.78 -14.62
N LYS A 311 -10.09 13.84 -13.97
CA LYS A 311 -11.18 13.06 -14.59
C LYS A 311 -12.41 13.89 -14.91
N SER A 312 -12.84 14.79 -14.01
CA SER A 312 -14.10 15.53 -14.17
C SER A 312 -14.00 16.79 -15.03
N LYS A 313 -12.84 17.46 -15.01
CA LYS A 313 -12.60 18.69 -15.78
C LYS A 313 -11.82 18.43 -17.08
N HIS A 314 -11.43 17.19 -17.34
CA HIS A 314 -10.58 16.79 -18.47
C HIS A 314 -9.37 17.72 -18.67
N LYS A 315 -8.72 18.08 -17.55
CA LYS A 315 -7.63 19.06 -17.52
C LYS A 315 -6.53 18.59 -16.60
N THR A 316 -5.32 18.48 -17.15
CA THR A 316 -4.10 18.26 -16.37
C THR A 316 -3.70 19.51 -15.63
N ASP A 317 -3.20 19.35 -14.40
CA ASP A 317 -2.42 20.41 -13.78
C ASP A 317 -1.01 20.43 -14.39
N ASN A 318 -0.76 21.39 -15.28
CA ASN A 318 0.51 21.52 -15.99
C ASN A 318 1.70 21.72 -15.05
N ARG A 319 1.49 22.31 -13.87
CA ARG A 319 2.56 22.47 -12.87
C ARG A 319 2.96 21.11 -12.31
N ILE A 320 1.96 20.30 -11.93
CA ILE A 320 2.21 18.97 -11.37
C ILE A 320 2.82 18.05 -12.44
N LEU A 321 2.30 18.10 -13.66
CA LEU A 321 2.83 17.32 -14.76
C LEU A 321 4.28 17.68 -15.09
N SER A 322 4.62 18.97 -15.11
CA SER A 322 6.01 19.41 -15.36
C SER A 322 6.97 18.86 -14.30
N MET A 323 6.59 18.94 -13.01
CA MET A 323 7.40 18.37 -11.92
C MET A 323 7.54 16.85 -12.06
N ALA A 324 6.48 16.15 -12.47
CA ALA A 324 6.50 14.71 -12.66
C ALA A 324 7.41 14.29 -13.83
N LEU A 325 7.36 15.01 -14.95
CA LEU A 325 8.21 14.76 -16.12
C LEU A 325 9.69 15.03 -15.82
N GLU A 326 10.00 16.14 -15.14
CA GLU A 326 11.36 16.44 -14.65
C GLU A 326 11.87 15.31 -13.75
N ARG A 327 11.01 14.85 -12.82
CA ARG A 327 11.39 13.76 -11.93
C ARG A 327 11.55 12.43 -12.65
N ARG A 328 10.77 12.18 -13.72
CA ARG A 328 10.91 10.97 -14.54
C ARG A 328 12.30 10.90 -15.16
N LEU A 329 12.78 12.01 -15.72
CA LEU A 329 14.12 12.10 -16.30
C LEU A 329 15.20 11.84 -15.23
N HIS A 330 15.02 12.39 -14.04
CA HIS A 330 15.91 12.13 -12.91
C HIS A 330 15.92 10.64 -12.51
N VAL A 331 14.75 9.99 -12.43
CA VAL A 331 14.63 8.55 -12.12
C VAL A 331 15.34 7.72 -13.19
N GLN A 332 15.08 8.03 -14.48
CA GLN A 332 15.70 7.34 -15.60
C GLN A 332 17.23 7.48 -15.63
N HIS A 333 17.76 8.63 -15.23
CA HIS A 333 19.20 8.88 -15.25
C HIS A 333 19.94 8.24 -14.07
N LEU A 334 19.49 8.50 -12.84
CA LEU A 334 20.20 8.06 -11.64
C LEU A 334 19.91 6.60 -11.27
N TYR A 335 18.74 6.08 -11.64
CA TYR A 335 18.30 4.72 -11.29
C TYR A 335 18.18 3.83 -12.52
N LYS A 336 19.04 4.05 -13.53
CA LYS A 336 19.13 3.23 -14.74
C LYS A 336 19.30 1.72 -14.47
N HIS A 337 19.78 1.37 -13.28
CA HIS A 337 19.99 -0.01 -12.83
C HIS A 337 18.74 -0.65 -12.22
N ASP A 338 17.68 0.12 -11.95
CA ASP A 338 16.39 -0.36 -11.43
C ASP A 338 15.30 -0.19 -12.50
N PRO A 339 15.18 -1.14 -13.45
CA PRO A 339 14.20 -1.06 -14.52
C PRO A 339 12.76 -1.10 -13.98
N LYS A 340 12.51 -1.79 -12.86
CA LYS A 340 11.20 -1.86 -12.21
C LYS A 340 10.74 -0.47 -11.76
N LEU A 341 11.61 0.27 -11.06
CA LEU A 341 11.29 1.62 -10.60
C LEU A 341 10.96 2.57 -11.77
N ILE A 342 11.74 2.51 -12.85
CA ILE A 342 11.52 3.33 -14.04
C ILE A 342 10.16 3.04 -14.67
N VAL A 343 9.82 1.76 -14.85
CA VAL A 343 8.54 1.34 -15.43
C VAL A 343 7.38 1.77 -14.52
N GLN A 344 7.47 1.52 -13.21
CA GLN A 344 6.44 1.90 -12.24
C GLN A 344 6.17 3.40 -12.24
N PHE A 345 7.23 4.22 -12.20
CA PHE A 345 7.09 5.67 -12.18
C PHE A 345 6.53 6.21 -13.51
N SER A 346 6.95 5.62 -14.64
CA SER A 346 6.44 6.00 -15.96
C SER A 346 4.97 5.64 -16.13
N LEU A 347 4.56 4.43 -15.72
CA LEU A 347 3.15 3.99 -15.71
C LEU A 347 2.26 4.96 -14.97
N PHE A 348 2.73 5.49 -13.85
CA PHE A 348 1.98 6.42 -13.02
C PHE A 348 1.73 7.76 -13.72
N ILE A 349 2.75 8.31 -14.39
CA ILE A 349 2.64 9.56 -15.16
C ILE A 349 1.74 9.41 -16.37
N ILE A 350 1.92 8.31 -17.12
CA ILE A 350 1.10 8.00 -18.29
C ILE A 350 -0.37 7.86 -17.85
N GLY A 351 -0.63 7.08 -16.79
CA GLY A 351 -1.98 6.90 -16.25
C GLY A 351 -2.66 8.21 -15.85
N TYR A 352 -1.93 9.15 -15.24
CA TYR A 352 -2.48 10.47 -14.90
C TYR A 352 -2.82 11.30 -16.16
N ARG A 353 -1.95 11.33 -17.18
CA ARG A 353 -2.25 12.02 -18.44
C ARG A 353 -3.43 11.40 -19.17
N THR A 354 -3.49 10.07 -19.26
CA THR A 354 -4.61 9.34 -19.88
C THR A 354 -5.92 9.61 -19.14
N LEU A 355 -5.89 9.74 -17.81
CA LEU A 355 -7.08 10.02 -17.00
C LEU A 355 -7.61 11.45 -17.20
N ALA A 356 -6.74 12.41 -17.54
CA ALA A 356 -7.11 13.78 -17.86
C ALA A 356 -7.58 13.95 -19.31
N ALA A 357 -7.18 13.06 -20.22
CA ALA A 357 -7.58 13.10 -21.62
C ALA A 357 -9.02 12.58 -21.81
N PRO A 358 -9.84 13.23 -22.65
CA PRO A 358 -11.07 12.64 -23.17
C PRO A 358 -10.83 11.26 -23.79
N GLU A 359 -11.73 10.31 -23.55
CA GLU A 359 -11.55 8.93 -24.01
C GLU A 359 -11.40 8.86 -25.53
N GLY A 360 -10.26 8.33 -25.98
CA GLY A 360 -9.96 8.16 -27.40
C GLY A 360 -9.38 9.40 -28.10
N GLN A 361 -9.03 10.45 -27.36
CA GLN A 361 -8.20 11.54 -27.89
C GLN A 361 -6.75 11.08 -28.04
N PHE A 362 -6.16 11.33 -29.21
CA PHE A 362 -4.75 11.05 -29.45
C PHE A 362 -3.87 12.14 -28.81
N ASP A 363 -2.83 11.70 -28.11
CA ASP A 363 -1.76 12.54 -27.58
C ASP A 363 -0.43 11.85 -27.92
N LYS A 364 0.34 12.47 -28.83
CA LYS A 364 1.60 11.92 -29.32
C LYS A 364 2.64 11.77 -28.20
N GLU A 365 2.72 12.72 -27.27
CA GLU A 365 3.68 12.63 -26.17
C GLU A 365 3.32 11.47 -25.23
N VAL A 366 2.03 11.22 -25.00
CA VAL A 366 1.57 10.07 -24.22
C VAL A 366 1.86 8.77 -24.94
N LEU A 367 1.67 8.70 -26.27
CA LEU A 367 2.06 7.54 -27.07
C LEU A 367 3.56 7.27 -26.97
N ASP A 368 4.41 8.27 -27.21
CA ASP A 368 5.87 8.12 -27.17
C ASP A 368 6.34 7.61 -25.79
N MET A 369 5.74 8.12 -24.70
CA MET A 369 6.01 7.64 -23.35
C MET A 369 5.51 6.21 -23.12
N ALA A 370 4.33 5.85 -23.65
CA ALA A 370 3.77 4.51 -23.54
C ALA A 370 4.61 3.47 -24.29
N GLU A 371 5.17 3.83 -25.45
CA GLU A 371 6.08 2.97 -26.22
C GLU A 371 7.42 2.76 -25.50
N ASP A 372 8.06 3.82 -25.01
CA ASP A 372 9.29 3.70 -24.19
C ASP A 372 9.04 2.83 -22.95
N CYS A 373 7.91 3.04 -22.28
CA CYS A 373 7.55 2.27 -21.09
C CYS A 373 7.27 0.79 -21.40
N TYR A 374 6.58 0.49 -22.52
CA TYR A 374 6.32 -0.86 -23.00
C TYR A 374 7.64 -1.59 -23.30
N ASN A 375 8.53 -0.97 -24.08
CA ASN A 375 9.80 -1.59 -24.48
C ASN A 375 10.68 -1.92 -23.25
N ARG A 376 10.72 -1.02 -22.27
CA ARG A 376 11.46 -1.26 -21.01
C ARG A 376 10.83 -2.36 -20.17
N ALA A 377 9.50 -2.44 -20.10
CA ALA A 377 8.81 -3.47 -19.34
C ALA A 377 8.98 -4.86 -19.98
N GLU A 378 8.94 -4.92 -21.32
CA GLU A 378 9.22 -6.14 -22.10
C GLU A 378 10.66 -6.61 -21.89
N GLN A 379 11.64 -5.69 -21.99
CA GLN A 379 13.04 -6.01 -21.73
C GLN A 379 13.25 -6.51 -20.29
N TYR A 380 12.69 -5.82 -19.30
CA TYR A 380 12.76 -6.22 -17.90
C TYR A 380 12.19 -7.61 -17.65
N LEU A 381 11.04 -7.93 -18.26
CA LEU A 381 10.44 -9.26 -18.18
C LEU A 381 11.32 -10.33 -18.82
N ASN A 382 11.83 -10.06 -20.03
CA ASN A 382 12.71 -10.98 -20.75
C ASN A 382 14.01 -11.28 -20.00
N ASP A 383 14.61 -10.25 -19.38
CA ASP A 383 15.82 -10.40 -18.57
C ASP A 383 15.56 -11.32 -17.37
N LEU A 384 14.41 -11.16 -16.70
CA LEU A 384 14.03 -12.02 -15.57
C LEU A 384 13.69 -13.46 -16.00
N GLU A 385 12.97 -13.64 -17.12
CA GLU A 385 12.67 -14.98 -17.65
C GLU A 385 13.92 -15.70 -18.19
N GLY A 386 14.91 -14.94 -18.69
CA GLY A 386 16.16 -15.47 -19.21
C GLY A 386 17.23 -15.74 -18.15
N ALA A 387 17.15 -15.08 -16.99
CA ALA A 387 18.12 -15.23 -15.91
C ALA A 387 17.91 -16.54 -15.12
N THR A 388 19.01 -17.28 -14.93
CA THR A 388 19.02 -18.49 -14.10
C THR A 388 18.92 -18.10 -12.63
N GLY A 389 17.84 -18.54 -11.96
CA GLY A 389 17.63 -18.30 -10.52
C GLY A 389 16.66 -17.16 -10.17
N SER A 390 16.05 -16.50 -11.16
CA SER A 390 14.96 -15.53 -10.91
C SER A 390 13.83 -16.16 -10.12
N LYS A 391 13.33 -15.44 -9.10
CA LYS A 391 12.20 -15.93 -8.31
C LYS A 391 10.93 -15.83 -9.15
N TYR A 392 10.08 -16.85 -9.05
CA TYR A 392 8.77 -16.85 -9.72
C TYR A 392 7.91 -15.62 -9.35
N ALA A 393 8.02 -15.13 -8.12
CA ALA A 393 7.33 -13.92 -7.68
C ALA A 393 7.76 -12.67 -8.46
N ASP A 394 9.06 -12.52 -8.75
CA ASP A 394 9.63 -11.37 -9.45
C ASP A 394 9.22 -11.38 -10.93
N ILE A 395 9.24 -12.55 -11.57
CA ILE A 395 8.74 -12.73 -12.94
C ILE A 395 7.25 -12.36 -13.03
N ARG A 396 6.44 -12.81 -12.08
CA ARG A 396 5.00 -12.51 -12.05
C ARG A 396 4.72 -11.02 -11.83
N ASP A 397 5.51 -10.36 -11.00
CA ASP A 397 5.44 -8.90 -10.81
C ASP A 397 5.80 -8.16 -12.10
N ALA A 398 6.88 -8.57 -12.76
CA ALA A 398 7.28 -8.03 -14.07
C ALA A 398 6.20 -8.23 -15.14
N LYS A 399 5.57 -9.41 -15.21
CA LYS A 399 4.42 -9.67 -16.08
C LYS A 399 3.26 -8.73 -15.79
N SER A 400 2.98 -8.42 -14.52
CA SER A 400 1.93 -7.46 -14.17
C SER A 400 2.25 -6.05 -14.70
N HIS A 401 3.50 -5.60 -14.56
CA HIS A 401 3.94 -4.32 -15.12
C HIS A 401 3.89 -4.29 -16.64
N TYR A 402 4.37 -5.34 -17.30
CA TYR A 402 4.27 -5.51 -18.76
C TYR A 402 2.81 -5.45 -19.21
N GLY A 403 1.92 -6.22 -18.60
CA GLY A 403 0.48 -6.19 -18.89
C GLY A 403 -0.14 -4.79 -18.76
N LYS A 404 0.22 -4.03 -17.71
CA LYS A 404 -0.22 -2.63 -17.55
C LYS A 404 0.27 -1.74 -18.69
N THR A 405 1.53 -1.89 -19.11
CA THR A 405 2.06 -1.13 -20.27
C THR A 405 1.36 -1.51 -21.58
N CYS A 406 1.05 -2.79 -21.80
CA CYS A 406 0.28 -3.25 -22.96
C CYS A 406 -1.11 -2.61 -23.01
N SER A 407 -1.82 -2.54 -21.88
CA SER A 407 -3.14 -1.88 -21.81
C SER A 407 -3.07 -0.41 -22.21
N LEU A 408 -2.07 0.32 -21.70
CA LEU A 408 -1.91 1.75 -21.98
C LEU A 408 -1.52 1.99 -23.43
N LEU A 409 -0.56 1.22 -23.94
CA LEU A 409 -0.13 1.33 -25.33
C LEU A 409 -1.26 0.96 -26.31
N ALA A 410 -2.07 -0.05 -25.97
CA ALA A 410 -3.27 -0.40 -26.75
C ALA A 410 -4.23 0.78 -26.86
N GLU A 411 -4.51 1.49 -25.77
CA GLU A 411 -5.39 2.66 -25.80
C GLU A 411 -4.81 3.81 -26.63
N CYS A 412 -3.50 4.07 -26.50
CA CYS A 412 -2.83 5.12 -27.27
C CYS A 412 -2.83 4.82 -28.78
N ARG A 413 -2.50 3.60 -29.18
CA ARG A 413 -2.50 3.17 -30.59
C ARG A 413 -3.92 3.11 -31.17
N TYR A 414 -4.91 2.73 -30.37
CA TYR A 414 -6.30 2.76 -30.80
C TYR A 414 -6.78 4.20 -31.04
N ALA A 415 -6.40 5.14 -30.17
CA ALA A 415 -6.64 6.57 -30.38
C ALA A 415 -5.90 7.11 -31.63
N GLN A 416 -4.64 6.71 -31.82
CA GLN A 416 -3.85 7.06 -33.00
C GLN A 416 -4.53 6.59 -34.30
N GLY A 417 -5.07 5.37 -34.34
CA GLY A 417 -5.79 4.85 -35.51
C GLY A 417 -7.09 5.61 -35.82
N LYS A 418 -7.67 6.33 -34.85
CA LYS A 418 -8.79 7.23 -35.13
C LYS A 418 -8.35 8.45 -35.93
N GLU A 419 -7.18 9.00 -35.64
CA GLU A 419 -6.58 10.16 -36.31
C GLU A 419 -5.97 9.81 -37.67
N TYR A 420 -5.12 8.79 -37.72
CA TYR A 420 -4.40 8.36 -38.92
C TYR A 420 -5.14 7.22 -39.64
N LYS A 421 -6.14 7.58 -40.45
CA LYS A 421 -7.02 6.62 -41.14
C LYS A 421 -6.28 5.61 -42.03
N GLU A 422 -5.16 6.00 -42.63
CA GLU A 422 -4.37 5.15 -43.54
C GLU A 422 -3.80 3.92 -42.84
N TYR A 423 -3.41 4.06 -41.57
CA TYR A 423 -2.85 2.98 -40.75
C TYR A 423 -3.85 2.41 -39.73
N ARG A 424 -5.12 2.83 -39.81
CA ARG A 424 -6.14 2.53 -38.79
C ARG A 424 -6.26 1.05 -38.50
N GLU A 425 -6.36 0.22 -39.53
CA GLU A 425 -6.60 -1.21 -39.33
C GLU A 425 -5.39 -1.91 -38.70
N GLU A 426 -4.18 -1.55 -39.11
CA GLU A 426 -2.95 -2.07 -38.51
C GLU A 426 -2.84 -1.66 -37.03
N LEU A 427 -3.06 -0.37 -36.74
CA LEU A 427 -3.01 0.18 -35.39
C LEU A 427 -4.10 -0.44 -34.50
N HIS A 428 -5.33 -0.56 -35.00
CA HIS A 428 -6.43 -1.17 -34.24
C HIS A 428 -6.19 -2.67 -34.01
N ARG A 429 -5.65 -3.41 -35.00
CA ARG A 429 -5.27 -4.83 -34.85
C ARG A 429 -4.19 -5.00 -33.79
N SER A 430 -3.14 -4.18 -33.85
CA SER A 430 -2.07 -4.16 -32.84
C SER A 430 -2.63 -3.84 -31.44
N SER A 431 -3.55 -2.89 -31.35
CA SER A 431 -4.21 -2.49 -30.10
C SER A 431 -5.06 -3.62 -29.49
N ARG A 432 -5.85 -4.33 -30.31
CA ARG A 432 -6.63 -5.50 -29.85
C ARG A 432 -5.71 -6.61 -29.32
N ARG A 433 -4.59 -6.87 -30.00
CA ARG A 433 -3.57 -7.84 -29.54
C ARG A 433 -2.96 -7.43 -28.20
N LEU A 434 -2.52 -6.18 -28.07
CA LEU A 434 -1.94 -5.66 -26.83
C LEU A 434 -2.92 -5.72 -25.66
N LEU A 435 -4.20 -5.39 -25.89
CA LEU A 435 -5.22 -5.48 -24.84
C LEU A 435 -5.50 -6.93 -24.42
N LEU A 436 -5.47 -7.89 -25.35
CA LEU A 436 -5.56 -9.31 -25.01
C LEU A 436 -4.36 -9.78 -24.17
N ILE A 437 -3.14 -9.36 -24.52
CA ILE A 437 -1.92 -9.65 -23.74
C ILE A 437 -2.04 -9.06 -22.33
N SER A 438 -2.49 -7.80 -22.21
CA SER A 438 -2.77 -7.17 -20.92
C SER A 438 -3.72 -8.01 -20.07
N ILE A 439 -4.83 -8.46 -20.65
CA ILE A 439 -5.80 -9.31 -19.94
C ILE A 439 -5.12 -10.60 -19.48
N ALA A 440 -4.36 -11.28 -20.33
CA ALA A 440 -3.68 -12.52 -19.97
C ALA A 440 -2.66 -12.31 -18.83
N CYS A 441 -1.83 -11.28 -18.92
CA CYS A 441 -0.85 -10.93 -17.87
C CYS A 441 -1.52 -10.53 -16.54
N HIS A 442 -2.62 -9.78 -16.61
CA HIS A 442 -3.37 -9.35 -15.43
C HIS A 442 -4.05 -10.52 -14.74
N VAL A 443 -4.65 -11.41 -15.53
CA VAL A 443 -5.30 -12.60 -15.01
C VAL A 443 -4.26 -13.52 -14.38
N ASP A 444 -3.00 -13.58 -14.83
CA ASP A 444 -1.88 -14.35 -14.22
C ASP A 444 -1.32 -13.75 -12.90
N CYS A 445 -1.83 -12.59 -12.45
CA CYS A 445 -1.28 -11.84 -11.31
C CYS A 445 -2.17 -11.91 -10.05
N PRO A 446 -1.60 -12.03 -8.84
CA PRO A 446 -2.35 -12.00 -7.57
C PRO A 446 -3.05 -10.67 -7.28
N MET A 447 -2.82 -9.63 -8.07
CA MET A 447 -3.55 -8.36 -7.98
C MET A 447 -4.65 -8.25 -9.05
N GLY A 448 -4.86 -9.32 -9.82
CA GLY A 448 -5.91 -9.43 -10.81
C GLY A 448 -7.29 -9.44 -10.17
N THR A 449 -8.14 -8.45 -10.42
CA THR A 449 -9.54 -8.43 -9.95
C THR A 449 -10.52 -8.71 -11.09
N MET A 450 -11.68 -9.29 -10.78
CA MET A 450 -12.75 -9.49 -11.77
C MET A 450 -13.27 -8.17 -12.34
N ALA A 451 -13.38 -7.12 -11.53
CA ALA A 451 -13.83 -5.81 -12.01
C ALA A 451 -12.91 -5.25 -13.11
N GLN A 452 -11.59 -5.36 -12.92
CA GLN A 452 -10.62 -4.92 -13.92
C GLN A 452 -10.62 -5.82 -15.15
N PHE A 453 -10.73 -7.14 -14.94
CA PHE A 453 -10.91 -8.11 -16.03
C PHE A 453 -12.15 -7.78 -16.87
N ASP A 454 -13.32 -7.63 -16.24
CA ASP A 454 -14.59 -7.35 -16.92
C ASP A 454 -14.58 -6.01 -17.65
N ARG A 455 -13.85 -5.02 -17.14
CA ARG A 455 -13.66 -3.73 -17.82
C ARG A 455 -12.84 -3.90 -19.10
N GLN A 456 -11.67 -4.53 -19.01
CA GLN A 456 -10.79 -4.75 -20.17
C GLN A 456 -11.43 -5.71 -21.17
N LYS A 457 -12.10 -6.76 -20.69
CA LYS A 457 -12.90 -7.71 -21.47
C LYS A 457 -13.95 -6.99 -22.30
N ARG A 458 -14.84 -6.20 -21.67
CA ARG A 458 -15.90 -5.47 -22.39
C ARG A 458 -15.33 -4.56 -23.49
N LYS A 459 -14.22 -3.88 -23.19
CA LYS A 459 -13.50 -3.03 -24.15
C LYS A 459 -12.95 -3.84 -25.33
N LEU A 460 -12.30 -4.97 -25.06
CA LEU A 460 -11.76 -5.84 -26.10
C LEU A 460 -12.89 -6.47 -26.94
N GLU A 461 -13.97 -6.93 -26.31
CA GLU A 461 -15.15 -7.47 -27.00
C GLU A 461 -15.72 -6.44 -27.97
N GLN A 462 -15.92 -5.20 -27.52
CA GLN A 462 -16.38 -4.11 -28.37
C GLN A 462 -15.46 -3.90 -29.56
N TRP A 463 -14.15 -3.72 -29.33
CA TRP A 463 -13.19 -3.49 -30.42
C TRP A 463 -13.09 -4.66 -31.40
N CYS A 464 -13.22 -5.89 -30.92
CA CYS A 464 -13.20 -7.07 -31.77
C CYS A 464 -14.50 -7.23 -32.57
N HIS A 465 -15.67 -6.95 -31.97
CA HIS A 465 -16.94 -6.98 -32.68
C HIS A 465 -16.99 -5.94 -33.80
N ASP A 466 -16.54 -4.72 -33.52
CA ASP A 466 -16.46 -3.63 -34.51
C ASP A 466 -15.58 -4.01 -35.71
N ALA A 467 -14.56 -4.87 -35.49
CA ALA A 467 -13.60 -5.30 -36.51
C ALA A 467 -13.82 -6.73 -37.03
N SER A 468 -14.89 -7.42 -36.59
CA SER A 468 -15.12 -8.85 -36.90
C SER A 468 -13.93 -9.78 -36.56
N ASP A 469 -13.19 -9.47 -35.49
CA ASP A 469 -11.99 -10.20 -35.07
C ASP A 469 -12.33 -11.46 -34.25
N THR A 470 -12.76 -12.50 -34.95
CA THR A 470 -13.24 -13.76 -34.34
C THR A 470 -12.14 -14.53 -33.59
N LEU A 471 -10.89 -14.42 -34.04
CA LEU A 471 -9.77 -15.11 -33.41
C LEU A 471 -9.50 -14.57 -32.01
N ARG A 472 -9.41 -13.24 -31.84
CA ARG A 472 -9.17 -12.64 -30.52
C ARG A 472 -10.37 -12.87 -29.58
N LEU A 473 -11.59 -12.87 -30.12
CA LEU A 473 -12.78 -13.26 -29.35
C LEU A 473 -12.69 -14.71 -28.85
N GLN A 474 -12.21 -15.64 -29.67
CA GLN A 474 -12.01 -17.02 -29.23
C GLN A 474 -10.93 -17.11 -28.12
N GLN A 475 -9.78 -16.47 -28.31
CA GLN A 475 -8.72 -16.44 -27.29
C GLN A 475 -9.21 -15.83 -25.96
N LEU A 476 -10.07 -14.80 -26.02
CA LEU A 476 -10.69 -14.21 -24.84
C LEU A 476 -11.67 -15.17 -24.15
N ARG A 477 -12.40 -16.00 -24.91
CA ARG A 477 -13.26 -17.06 -24.34
C ARG A 477 -12.42 -18.13 -23.66
N ASP A 478 -11.30 -18.54 -24.25
CA ASP A 478 -10.41 -19.52 -23.63
C ASP A 478 -9.89 -19.03 -22.27
N ILE A 479 -9.53 -17.74 -22.16
CA ILE A 479 -9.16 -17.11 -20.87
C ILE A 479 -10.35 -17.14 -19.89
N GLN A 480 -11.57 -16.85 -20.34
CA GLN A 480 -12.77 -16.92 -19.49
C GLN A 480 -13.05 -18.34 -18.99
N GLU A 481 -12.90 -19.34 -19.85
CA GLU A 481 -13.05 -20.75 -19.48
C GLU A 481 -11.99 -21.17 -18.46
N LEU A 482 -10.74 -20.73 -18.62
CA LEU A 482 -9.70 -20.95 -17.63
C LEU A 482 -10.00 -20.27 -16.29
N ILE A 483 -10.60 -19.08 -16.29
CA ILE A 483 -11.05 -18.43 -15.06
C ILE A 483 -12.17 -19.25 -14.39
N LYS A 484 -13.18 -19.67 -15.17
CA LYS A 484 -14.35 -20.43 -14.68
C LYS A 484 -14.00 -21.84 -14.19
N GLY A 485 -13.15 -22.56 -14.92
CA GLY A 485 -12.75 -23.93 -14.61
C GLY A 485 -11.88 -24.06 -13.35
N ASN A 486 -11.39 -22.93 -12.82
CA ASN A 486 -10.84 -22.87 -11.47
C ASN A 486 -11.97 -22.60 -10.48
N GLU A 487 -12.82 -23.60 -10.28
CA GLU A 487 -13.94 -23.57 -9.32
C GLU A 487 -13.40 -23.26 -7.91
N GLN A 488 -14.05 -22.34 -7.18
CA GLN A 488 -13.66 -21.71 -5.89
C GLN A 488 -12.94 -20.34 -5.95
N ARG A 489 -13.18 -19.51 -6.96
CA ARG A 489 -12.69 -18.12 -6.94
C ARG A 489 -13.68 -17.17 -6.24
N PRO A 490 -13.24 -16.35 -5.28
CA PRO A 490 -14.01 -15.21 -4.81
C PRO A 490 -14.29 -14.26 -5.97
N LYS A 491 -15.49 -13.68 -6.04
CA LYS A 491 -15.86 -12.72 -7.10
C LYS A 491 -14.92 -11.52 -7.16
N ASP A 492 -14.26 -11.18 -6.07
CA ASP A 492 -13.37 -10.01 -5.97
C ASP A 492 -11.90 -10.39 -5.66
N GLY A 493 -11.58 -11.68 -5.68
CA GLY A 493 -10.24 -12.19 -5.33
C GLY A 493 -9.25 -12.23 -6.50
N PRO A 494 -7.95 -12.47 -6.21
CA PRO A 494 -6.91 -12.70 -7.20
C PRO A 494 -7.34 -13.69 -8.29
N LEU A 495 -7.30 -13.24 -9.54
CA LEU A 495 -7.31 -14.11 -10.69
C LEU A 495 -5.93 -14.77 -10.77
N ILE A 496 -5.84 -16.09 -10.71
CA ILE A 496 -4.59 -16.83 -10.97
C ILE A 496 -4.93 -18.07 -11.83
N PRO A 497 -4.88 -17.98 -13.16
CA PRO A 497 -4.90 -19.10 -14.08
C PRO A 497 -3.50 -19.75 -14.10
N ARG A 498 -3.46 -21.00 -14.56
CA ARG A 498 -2.20 -21.65 -14.96
C ARG A 498 -2.06 -21.55 -16.48
N LEU A 499 -2.04 -20.33 -17.01
CA LEU A 499 -1.84 -20.12 -18.45
C LEU A 499 -0.41 -20.59 -18.80
N GLN A 500 -0.30 -21.66 -19.58
CA GLN A 500 0.98 -22.05 -20.17
C GLN A 500 1.32 -21.06 -21.29
N ASP A 501 2.51 -20.47 -21.19
CA ASP A 501 3.18 -19.58 -22.16
C ASP A 501 2.32 -18.49 -22.82
N LEU A 502 2.43 -17.26 -22.30
CA LEU A 502 1.99 -16.02 -22.98
C LEU A 502 2.53 -15.92 -24.43
N ARG A 503 3.70 -16.55 -24.68
CA ARG A 503 4.34 -16.65 -26.00
C ARG A 503 3.46 -17.35 -27.04
N LEU A 504 2.48 -18.16 -26.65
CA LEU A 504 1.51 -18.77 -27.58
C LEU A 504 0.48 -17.76 -28.11
N ILE A 505 0.10 -16.76 -27.31
CA ILE A 505 -0.73 -15.63 -27.77
C ILE A 505 0.05 -14.78 -28.77
N GLU A 506 1.37 -14.67 -28.59
CA GLU A 506 2.26 -13.93 -29.46
C GLU A 506 2.63 -14.68 -30.75
N LYS A 507 2.82 -16.01 -30.70
CA LYS A 507 3.26 -16.87 -31.82
C LYS A 507 2.14 -17.30 -32.78
N ASN A 508 0.90 -17.45 -32.33
CA ASN A 508 -0.18 -17.98 -33.18
C ASN A 508 -0.70 -17.00 -34.25
N ASN A 509 0.05 -15.96 -34.62
CA ASN A 509 -0.41 -14.89 -35.53
C ASN A 509 0.73 -14.13 -36.27
N GLN A 510 1.82 -14.81 -36.62
CA GLN A 510 2.59 -14.36 -37.80
C GLN A 510 1.83 -14.71 -39.07
#